data_AF-A0A8J8G9S5-F1
#
_entry.id   AF-A0A8J8G9S5-F1
#
_cell.length_a   1.000
_cell.length_b   1.000
_cell.length_c   1.000
_cell.angle_alpha   90.00
_cell.angle_beta   90.00
_cell.angle_gamma   90.00
#
_symmetry.space_group_name_H-M   'P 1'
#
loop_
_entity.id
_entity.type
_entity.pdbx_description
1 polymer ?
#
loop_
_entity_poly.entity_id
_entity_poly.type
_entity_poly.pdbx_seq_one_letter_code
_entity_poly.pdbx_strand_id
1 'polypeptide(L)'
;MKKFIIAIICIAIGLWVILKIFMIYNSNNILSNQAIFKVYSNMSNNEIEEYFGLEKDSYDPATQILVCELPVNTTGFKPSKVDVNFEVTNLNCNEKYSEGKYIKYDNTELNDNNTKLYILKKTSIPTQMFNENLGGKSIISSKTVKISYKTGKINNIIISKDGIYDFCEQ
;
A
#
# COMPACT_ATOMS: atom_id res chain seq x y z
N MET A 1 -34.00 2.81 -42.93
CA MET A 1 -33.74 2.10 -41.66
C MET A 1 -32.27 1.71 -41.46
N LYS A 2 -31.62 0.94 -42.35
CA LYS A 2 -30.20 0.53 -42.19
C LYS A 2 -29.22 1.69 -41.98
N LYS A 3 -29.32 2.78 -42.76
CA LYS A 3 -28.46 3.97 -42.62
C LYS A 3 -28.63 4.70 -41.28
N PHE A 4 -29.85 4.66 -40.72
CA PHE A 4 -30.16 5.28 -39.43
C PHE A 4 -29.59 4.46 -38.26
N ILE A 5 -29.67 3.11 -38.35
CA ILE A 5 -29.07 2.20 -37.38
C ILE A 5 -27.54 2.34 -37.38
N ILE A 6 -26.91 2.46 -38.56
CA ILE A 6 -25.46 2.67 -38.68
C ILE A 6 -25.04 3.99 -38.00
N ALA A 7 -25.82 5.06 -38.19
CA ALA A 7 -25.54 6.35 -37.53
C ALA A 7 -25.62 6.24 -36.00
N ILE A 8 -26.61 5.54 -35.46
CA ILE A 8 -26.74 5.31 -34.01
C ILE A 8 -25.55 4.51 -33.46
N ILE A 9 -25.10 3.48 -34.18
CA ILE A 9 -23.93 2.68 -33.80
C ILE A 9 -22.66 3.52 -33.78
N CYS A 10 -22.44 4.37 -34.79
CA CYS A 10 -21.29 5.27 -34.82
C CYS A 10 -21.29 6.27 -33.63
N ILE A 11 -22.46 6.81 -33.28
CA ILE A 11 -22.60 7.71 -32.12
C ILE A 11 -22.29 6.96 -30.81
N ALA A 12 -22.81 5.74 -30.65
CA ALA A 12 -22.56 4.92 -29.47
C ALA A 12 -21.07 4.58 -29.31
N ILE A 13 -20.38 4.22 -30.40
CA ILE A 13 -18.94 3.96 -30.40
C ILE A 13 -18.17 5.23 -30.03
N GLY A 14 -18.54 6.39 -30.60
CA GLY A 14 -17.91 7.68 -30.27
C GLY A 14 -18.04 8.03 -28.79
N LEU A 15 -19.25 7.89 -28.22
CA LEU A 15 -19.49 8.10 -26.79
C LEU A 15 -18.69 7.13 -25.91
N TRP A 16 -18.59 5.87 -26.32
CA TRP A 16 -17.81 4.86 -25.58
C TRP A 16 -16.31 5.20 -25.55
N VAL A 17 -15.75 5.66 -26.67
CA VAL A 17 -14.36 6.11 -26.76
C VAL A 17 -14.12 7.35 -25.89
N ILE A 18 -15.01 8.34 -25.92
CA ILE A 18 -14.92 9.54 -25.08
C ILE A 18 -14.96 9.17 -23.60
N LEU A 19 -15.87 8.27 -23.20
CA LEU A 19 -15.97 7.78 -21.82
C LEU A 19 -14.70 7.05 -21.39
N LYS A 20 -14.13 6.20 -22.26
CA LYS A 20 -12.83 5.53 -22.01
C LYS A 20 -11.71 6.54 -21.81
N ILE A 21 -11.58 7.53 -22.68
CA ILE A 21 -10.54 8.57 -22.56
C ILE A 21 -10.75 9.39 -21.28
N PHE A 22 -11.98 9.77 -20.96
CA PHE A 22 -12.32 10.51 -19.75
C PHE A 22 -12.00 9.71 -18.49
N MET A 23 -12.34 8.41 -18.44
CA MET A 23 -11.96 7.54 -17.31
C MET A 23 -10.43 7.43 -17.16
N ILE A 24 -9.69 7.32 -18.26
CA ILE A 24 -8.22 7.25 -18.26
C ILE A 24 -7.58 8.57 -17.81
N TYR A 25 -8.17 9.71 -18.17
CA TYR A 25 -7.68 11.03 -17.76
C TYR A 25 -8.02 11.30 -16.29
N ASN A 26 -9.25 10.95 -15.87
CA ASN A 26 -9.70 11.15 -14.50
C ASN A 26 -8.97 10.21 -13.53
N SER A 27 -8.60 8.99 -13.92
CA SER A 27 -7.83 8.08 -13.05
C SER A 27 -6.53 8.68 -12.53
N ASN A 28 -5.91 9.59 -13.29
CA ASN A 28 -4.71 10.31 -12.88
C ASN A 28 -5.03 11.48 -11.91
N ASN A 29 -6.23 12.06 -11.97
CA ASN A 29 -6.68 13.17 -11.12
C ASN A 29 -7.40 12.72 -9.84
N ILE A 30 -7.87 11.46 -9.79
CA ILE A 30 -8.64 10.88 -8.67
C ILE A 30 -7.86 10.90 -7.35
N LEU A 31 -6.53 10.92 -7.38
CA LEU A 31 -5.68 10.93 -6.17
C LEU A 31 -5.22 12.32 -5.72
N SER A 32 -5.64 13.41 -6.36
CA SER A 32 -5.08 14.77 -6.12
C SER A 32 -4.89 15.14 -4.62
N ASN A 33 -5.83 14.78 -3.75
CA ASN A 33 -5.75 14.97 -2.28
C ASN A 33 -5.75 13.65 -1.49
N GLN A 34 -5.39 12.54 -2.14
CA GLN A 34 -5.39 11.21 -1.56
C GLN A 34 -4.01 10.57 -1.71
N ALA A 35 -3.68 9.63 -0.83
CA ALA A 35 -2.49 8.79 -0.94
C ALA A 35 -2.89 7.32 -0.92
N ILE A 36 -2.14 6.50 -1.65
CA ILE A 36 -2.16 5.04 -1.54
C ILE A 36 -0.79 4.61 -1.06
N PHE A 37 -0.74 3.57 -0.21
CA PHE A 37 0.49 2.99 0.28
C PHE A 37 0.62 1.54 -0.16
N LYS A 38 1.76 1.22 -0.75
CA LYS A 38 2.21 -0.16 -0.98
C LYS A 38 3.57 -0.29 -0.31
N VAL A 39 3.68 -1.19 0.66
CA VAL A 39 4.88 -1.32 1.50
C VAL A 39 5.58 -2.62 1.16
N TYR A 40 6.87 -2.51 0.93
CA TYR A 40 7.73 -3.61 0.52
C TYR A 40 8.98 -3.69 1.39
N SER A 41 9.61 -4.85 1.39
CA SER A 41 10.94 -5.05 1.99
C SER A 41 11.82 -5.79 1.01
N ASN A 42 13.04 -5.29 0.79
CA ASN A 42 14.09 -5.99 0.04
C ASN A 42 15.09 -6.69 0.97
N MET A 43 14.86 -6.68 2.29
CA MET A 43 15.75 -7.29 3.27
C MET A 43 15.63 -8.81 3.25
N SER A 44 16.76 -9.49 3.33
CA SER A 44 16.86 -10.92 3.65
C SER A 44 16.48 -11.18 5.11
N ASN A 45 16.22 -12.44 5.48
CA ASN A 45 15.90 -12.82 6.87
C ASN A 45 16.96 -12.33 7.87
N ASN A 46 18.24 -12.50 7.55
CA ASN A 46 19.34 -12.05 8.41
C ASN A 46 19.35 -10.52 8.57
N GLU A 47 19.07 -9.78 7.50
CA GLU A 47 18.98 -8.32 7.55
C GLU A 47 17.75 -7.87 8.36
N ILE A 48 16.63 -8.60 8.31
CA ILE A 48 15.47 -8.35 9.18
C ILE A 48 15.84 -8.58 10.64
N GLU A 49 16.51 -9.68 10.96
CA GLU A 49 16.96 -9.98 12.33
C GLU A 49 17.84 -8.87 12.88
N GLU A 50 18.87 -8.47 12.13
CA GLU A 50 19.76 -7.38 12.49
C GLU A 50 18.99 -6.06 12.64
N TYR A 51 18.11 -5.75 11.69
CA TYR A 51 17.33 -4.51 11.69
C TYR A 51 16.40 -4.41 12.91
N PHE A 52 15.81 -5.52 13.35
CA PHE A 52 14.91 -5.58 14.51
C PHE A 52 15.59 -5.96 15.82
N GLY A 53 16.91 -6.22 15.81
CA GLY A 53 17.68 -6.63 16.99
C GLY A 53 17.29 -8.00 17.52
N LEU A 54 16.92 -8.92 16.63
CA LEU A 54 16.56 -10.30 16.97
C LEU A 54 17.81 -11.19 17.08
N GLU A 55 17.65 -12.33 17.76
CA GLU A 55 18.66 -13.38 17.72
C GLU A 55 18.80 -13.95 16.30
N LYS A 56 20.01 -14.40 15.96
CA LYS A 56 20.29 -15.00 14.65
C LYS A 56 19.46 -16.26 14.44
N ASP A 57 18.93 -16.43 13.23
CA ASP A 57 18.10 -17.56 12.79
C ASP A 57 16.76 -17.68 13.56
N SER A 58 16.28 -16.58 14.16
CA SER A 58 15.01 -16.51 14.91
C SER A 58 13.83 -15.97 14.10
N TYR A 59 14.09 -15.29 12.99
CA TYR A 59 13.04 -14.83 12.08
C TYR A 59 12.65 -15.96 11.13
N ASP A 60 11.41 -16.44 11.28
CA ASP A 60 10.85 -17.48 10.43
C ASP A 60 9.66 -16.94 9.60
N PRO A 61 9.84 -16.70 8.28
CA PRO A 61 8.75 -16.20 7.44
C PRO A 61 7.60 -17.21 7.27
N ALA A 62 7.76 -18.49 7.63
CA ALA A 62 6.65 -19.45 7.63
C ALA A 62 5.67 -19.17 8.78
N THR A 63 6.18 -18.78 9.95
CA THR A 63 5.37 -18.57 11.17
C THR A 63 5.25 -17.10 11.59
N GLN A 64 5.97 -16.19 10.94
CA GLN A 64 6.02 -14.77 11.27
C GLN A 64 5.72 -13.91 10.03
N ILE A 65 5.26 -12.68 10.26
CA ILE A 65 4.93 -11.72 9.21
C ILE A 65 5.42 -10.32 9.60
N LEU A 66 5.94 -9.60 8.63
CA LEU A 66 6.33 -8.20 8.77
C LEU A 66 5.12 -7.32 8.41
N VAL A 67 4.72 -6.44 9.34
CA VAL A 67 3.56 -5.57 9.22
C VAL A 67 3.98 -4.12 9.42
N CYS A 68 3.45 -3.23 8.59
CA CYS A 68 3.67 -1.79 8.66
C CYS A 68 2.40 -1.08 9.11
N GLU A 69 2.50 -0.26 10.16
CA GLU A 69 1.47 0.71 10.53
C GLU A 69 1.62 1.98 9.69
N LEU A 70 0.69 2.17 8.77
CA LEU A 70 0.68 3.32 7.88
C LEU A 70 0.53 4.62 8.69
N PRO A 71 1.11 5.74 8.22
CA PRO A 71 1.03 7.06 8.87
C PRO A 71 -0.35 7.69 8.63
N VAL A 72 -1.39 7.03 9.14
CA VAL A 72 -2.80 7.36 8.91
C VAL A 72 -3.62 7.24 10.19
N ASN A 73 -4.53 8.19 10.38
CA ASN A 73 -5.56 8.20 11.41
C ASN A 73 -6.89 7.81 10.76
N THR A 74 -7.11 6.50 10.64
CA THR A 74 -8.34 5.96 10.06
C THR A 74 -9.49 5.93 11.07
N THR A 75 -10.68 6.35 10.64
CA THR A 75 -11.92 6.11 11.38
C THR A 75 -12.65 4.86 10.87
N GLY A 76 -13.30 4.10 11.76
CA GLY A 76 -14.10 2.94 11.37
C GLY A 76 -13.26 1.71 11.02
N PHE A 77 -13.64 0.99 9.95
CA PHE A 77 -13.06 -0.30 9.54
C PHE A 77 -11.93 -0.20 8.50
N LYS A 78 -11.50 1.02 8.16
CA LYS A 78 -10.42 1.20 7.19
C LYS A 78 -9.09 0.80 7.83
N PRO A 79 -8.27 -0.02 7.18
CA PRO A 79 -7.05 -0.52 7.80
C PRO A 79 -6.00 0.56 7.93
N SER A 80 -5.36 0.64 9.09
CA SER A 80 -4.13 1.42 9.31
C SER A 80 -2.87 0.56 9.27
N LYS A 81 -3.02 -0.75 9.07
CA LYS A 81 -1.91 -1.72 9.05
C LYS A 81 -1.96 -2.56 7.77
N VAL A 82 -0.80 -2.79 7.19
CA VAL A 82 -0.64 -3.55 5.95
C VAL A 82 0.53 -4.52 6.06
N ASP A 83 0.39 -5.66 5.38
CA ASP A 83 1.49 -6.60 5.23
C ASP A 83 2.58 -5.99 4.38
N VAL A 84 3.83 -6.21 4.78
CA VAL A 84 4.99 -5.83 3.98
C VAL A 84 5.28 -6.93 2.97
N ASN A 85 5.28 -6.57 1.69
CA ASN A 85 5.53 -7.52 0.61
C ASN A 85 7.03 -7.65 0.32
N PHE A 86 7.55 -8.87 0.21
CA PHE A 86 8.95 -9.12 -0.12
C PHE A 86 9.23 -9.19 -1.64
N GLU A 87 8.18 -9.18 -2.46
CA GLU A 87 8.29 -9.15 -3.92
C GLU A 87 8.48 -7.72 -4.44
N VAL A 88 9.74 -7.28 -4.50
CA VAL A 88 10.12 -5.94 -4.98
C VAL A 88 10.32 -5.89 -6.51
N THR A 89 10.10 -7.01 -7.21
CA THR A 89 10.32 -7.08 -8.66
C THR A 89 9.17 -6.42 -9.45
N ASN A 90 9.50 -5.67 -10.50
CA ASN A 90 8.54 -5.06 -11.44
C ASN A 90 7.59 -4.00 -10.82
N LEU A 91 8.06 -3.20 -9.86
CA LEU A 91 7.29 -2.06 -9.37
C LEU A 91 7.08 -1.03 -10.48
N ASN A 92 5.81 -0.80 -10.82
CA ASN A 92 5.42 0.13 -11.86
C ASN A 92 5.13 1.52 -11.26
N CYS A 93 6.04 2.47 -11.47
CA CYS A 93 5.85 3.86 -11.02
C CYS A 93 4.76 4.63 -11.79
N ASN A 94 4.32 4.10 -12.93
CA ASN A 94 3.22 4.65 -13.71
C ASN A 94 1.91 3.86 -13.49
N GLU A 95 1.83 3.07 -12.41
CA GLU A 95 0.63 2.33 -12.05
C GLU A 95 -0.53 3.30 -11.80
N LYS A 96 -1.60 3.15 -12.58
CA LYS A 96 -2.80 3.96 -12.44
C LYS A 96 -3.70 3.38 -11.35
N TYR A 97 -4.43 4.28 -10.69
CA TYR A 97 -5.47 3.86 -9.77
C TYR A 97 -6.52 3.01 -10.51
N SER A 98 -6.89 1.89 -9.87
CA SER A 98 -8.01 1.05 -10.26
C SER A 98 -8.91 0.88 -9.04
N GLU A 99 -10.20 1.12 -9.24
CA GLU A 99 -11.20 0.90 -8.21
C GLU A 99 -11.18 -0.56 -7.74
N GLY A 100 -11.42 -0.78 -6.45
CA GLY A 100 -11.38 -2.11 -5.81
C GLY A 100 -9.98 -2.69 -5.58
N LYS A 101 -8.92 -2.17 -6.22
CA LYS A 101 -7.55 -2.69 -6.05
C LYS A 101 -6.79 -2.01 -4.90
N TYR A 102 -7.12 -0.75 -4.59
CA TYR A 102 -6.38 0.05 -3.61
C TYR A 102 -7.27 0.69 -2.57
N ILE A 103 -6.70 0.84 -1.38
CA ILE A 103 -7.27 1.65 -0.30
C ILE A 103 -6.65 3.03 -0.41
N LYS A 104 -7.51 4.03 -0.61
CA LYS A 104 -7.13 5.44 -0.71
C LYS A 104 -7.30 6.09 0.63
N TYR A 105 -6.34 6.89 1.06
CA TYR A 105 -6.41 7.68 2.29
C TYR A 105 -6.52 9.15 1.93
N ASP A 106 -7.54 9.81 2.45
CA ASP A 106 -7.79 11.23 2.27
C ASP A 106 -6.79 12.05 3.08
N ASN A 107 -6.47 13.26 2.62
CA ASN A 107 -5.53 14.14 3.30
C ASN A 107 -5.81 14.36 4.80
N THR A 108 -7.08 14.33 5.23
CA THR A 108 -7.47 14.46 6.65
C THR A 108 -7.14 13.23 7.48
N GLU A 109 -6.95 12.07 6.85
CA GLU A 109 -6.53 10.84 7.50
C GLU A 109 -5.01 10.72 7.53
N LEU A 110 -4.29 11.44 6.67
CA LEU A 110 -2.83 11.40 6.62
C LEU A 110 -2.23 12.13 7.83
N ASN A 111 -1.18 11.56 8.43
CA ASN A 111 -0.45 12.20 9.53
C ASN A 111 1.06 12.14 9.30
N ASP A 112 1.81 13.08 9.87
CA ASP A 112 3.29 13.12 9.77
C ASP A 112 3.95 12.32 10.90
N ASN A 113 3.21 11.46 11.59
CA ASN A 113 3.69 10.75 12.76
C ASN A 113 4.62 9.60 12.38
N ASN A 114 5.36 9.13 13.38
CA ASN A 114 6.19 7.95 13.23
C ASN A 114 5.31 6.70 13.00
N THR A 115 5.70 5.91 12.01
CA THR A 115 5.15 4.60 11.69
C THR A 115 5.83 3.55 12.57
N LYS A 116 5.11 2.51 12.97
CA LYS A 116 5.71 1.30 13.55
C LYS A 116 5.76 0.15 12.54
N LEU A 117 6.90 -0.51 12.49
CA LEU A 117 7.04 -1.82 11.86
C LEU A 117 6.98 -2.89 12.94
N TYR A 118 6.33 -4.01 12.65
CA TYR A 118 6.16 -5.13 13.56
C TYR A 118 6.60 -6.42 12.91
N ILE A 119 7.25 -7.26 13.69
CA ILE A 119 7.29 -8.70 13.45
C ILE A 119 6.20 -9.33 14.31
N LEU A 120 5.18 -9.86 13.65
CA LEU A 120 4.07 -10.54 14.31
C LEU A 120 4.15 -12.04 14.07
N LYS A 121 3.77 -12.84 15.06
CA LYS A 121 3.44 -14.25 14.85
C LYS A 121 2.19 -14.33 13.97
N LYS A 122 2.24 -15.14 12.92
CA LYS A 122 1.08 -15.39 12.05
C LYS A 122 -0.04 -16.03 12.88
N THR A 123 -1.25 -15.49 12.73
CA THR A 123 -2.46 -16.01 13.37
C THR A 123 -3.56 -16.15 12.31
N SER A 124 -4.72 -16.67 12.71
CA SER A 124 -5.91 -16.70 11.85
C SER A 124 -6.58 -15.33 11.71
N ILE A 125 -6.16 -14.31 12.48
CA ILE A 125 -6.72 -12.96 12.43
C ILE A 125 -6.02 -12.17 11.31
N PRO A 126 -6.77 -11.53 10.39
CA PRO A 126 -6.19 -10.66 9.38
C PRO A 126 -5.35 -9.54 10.02
N THR A 127 -4.17 -9.25 9.46
CA THR A 127 -3.25 -8.22 9.96
C THR A 127 -3.87 -6.82 9.96
N GLN A 128 -4.83 -6.57 9.06
CA GLN A 128 -5.62 -5.34 9.03
C GLN A 128 -6.43 -5.11 10.31
N MET A 129 -6.78 -6.17 11.03
CA MET A 129 -7.53 -6.14 12.28
C MET A 129 -6.64 -6.19 13.53
N PHE A 130 -5.32 -6.26 13.34
CA PHE A 130 -4.38 -6.29 14.46
C PHE A 130 -4.44 -4.99 15.26
N ASN A 131 -4.61 -5.12 16.58
CA ASN A 131 -4.58 -4.03 17.52
C ASN A 131 -3.56 -4.34 18.61
N GLU A 132 -2.56 -3.48 18.81
CA GLU A 132 -1.52 -3.66 19.83
C GLU A 132 -2.10 -3.95 21.21
N ASN A 133 -3.20 -3.29 21.58
CA ASN A 133 -3.83 -3.39 22.90
C ASN A 133 -4.57 -4.72 23.11
N LEU A 134 -4.99 -5.39 22.04
CA LEU A 134 -5.73 -6.67 22.09
C LEU A 134 -4.84 -7.86 21.72
N GLY A 135 -3.81 -7.63 20.91
CA GLY A 135 -2.96 -8.64 20.29
C GLY A 135 -1.49 -8.59 20.73
N GLY A 136 -1.13 -7.86 21.79
CA GLY A 136 0.28 -7.68 22.20
C GLY A 136 1.10 -8.97 22.35
N LYS A 137 0.45 -10.11 22.63
CA LYS A 137 1.12 -11.44 22.71
C LYS A 137 1.63 -11.98 21.37
N SER A 138 1.12 -11.48 20.24
CA SER A 138 1.61 -11.87 18.91
C SER A 138 2.75 -10.98 18.42
N ILE A 139 3.09 -9.89 19.13
CA ILE A 139 4.22 -9.03 18.77
C ILE A 139 5.51 -9.71 19.23
N ILE A 140 6.39 -10.00 18.29
CA ILE A 140 7.74 -10.54 18.56
C ILE A 140 8.71 -9.39 18.75
N SER A 141 8.70 -8.44 17.82
CA SER A 141 9.49 -7.20 17.91
C SER A 141 8.78 -6.07 17.18
N SER A 142 9.13 -4.84 17.51
CA SER A 142 8.62 -3.65 16.85
C SER A 142 9.69 -2.58 16.78
N LYS A 143 9.66 -1.77 15.71
CA LYS A 143 10.59 -0.66 15.51
C LYS A 143 9.85 0.55 14.95
N THR A 144 10.08 1.69 15.58
CA THR A 144 9.53 2.96 15.11
C THR A 144 10.41 3.52 14.00
N VAL A 145 9.79 3.89 12.88
CA VAL A 145 10.45 4.40 11.69
C VAL A 145 9.67 5.58 11.12
N LYS A 146 10.33 6.38 10.28
CA LYS A 146 9.68 7.45 9.54
C LYS A 146 9.46 7.03 8.10
N ILE A 147 8.24 7.16 7.60
CA ILE A 147 7.88 6.94 6.20
C ILE A 147 7.52 8.28 5.58
N SER A 148 8.27 8.67 4.55
CA SER A 148 7.91 9.81 3.72
C SER A 148 6.94 9.38 2.64
N TYR A 149 5.91 10.20 2.38
CA TYR A 149 4.91 9.95 1.35
C TYR A 149 4.41 11.27 0.75
N LYS A 150 3.70 11.19 -0.37
CA LYS A 150 3.00 12.33 -0.99
C LYS A 150 1.57 11.95 -1.36
N THR A 151 0.69 12.95 -1.34
CA THR A 151 -0.64 12.89 -1.95
C THR A 151 -0.51 12.92 -3.48
N GLY A 152 -1.60 12.61 -4.19
CA GLY A 152 -1.60 12.62 -5.65
C GLY A 152 -1.15 11.31 -6.30
N LYS A 153 -0.71 10.32 -5.53
CA LYS A 153 -0.03 9.14 -6.08
C LYS A 153 -0.14 7.87 -5.25
N ILE A 154 0.35 6.78 -5.85
CA ILE A 154 0.66 5.51 -5.17
C ILE A 154 2.11 5.60 -4.67
N ASN A 155 2.29 5.54 -3.35
CA ASN A 155 3.59 5.54 -2.70
C ASN A 155 4.08 4.09 -2.61
N ASN A 156 5.19 3.77 -3.26
CA ASN A 156 5.80 2.43 -3.25
C ASN A 156 6.95 2.43 -2.25
N ILE A 157 6.62 2.28 -0.97
CA ILE A 157 7.56 2.38 0.13
C ILE A 157 8.41 1.11 0.22
N ILE A 158 9.73 1.24 0.13
CA ILE A 158 10.69 0.16 0.34
C ILE A 158 11.34 0.33 1.71
N ILE A 159 11.29 -0.72 2.51
CA ILE A 159 12.02 -0.86 3.76
C ILE A 159 13.28 -1.67 3.45
N SER A 160 14.44 -1.05 3.64
CA SER A 160 15.74 -1.67 3.44
C SER A 160 16.61 -1.52 4.69
N LYS A 161 17.73 -2.25 4.75
CA LYS A 161 18.70 -2.08 5.84
C LYS A 161 19.27 -0.67 5.91
N ASP A 162 19.40 0.00 4.77
CA ASP A 162 20.04 1.31 4.63
C ASP A 162 19.06 2.47 4.88
N GLY A 163 17.76 2.17 4.97
CA GLY A 163 16.72 3.14 5.24
C GLY A 163 15.39 2.83 4.55
N ILE A 164 14.47 3.79 4.64
CA ILE A 164 13.14 3.71 4.04
C ILE A 164 13.00 4.80 2.98
N TYR A 165 12.53 4.43 1.79
CA TYR A 165 12.38 5.35 0.67
C TYR A 165 11.18 4.98 -0.21
N ASP A 166 10.70 5.93 -1.01
CA ASP A 166 9.73 5.63 -2.07
C ASP A 166 10.49 5.25 -3.35
N PHE A 167 10.24 4.04 -3.86
CA PHE A 167 10.88 3.50 -5.07
C PHE A 167 10.74 4.42 -6.28
N CYS A 168 9.65 5.19 -6.36
CA CYS A 168 9.34 6.03 -7.50
C CYS A 168 9.80 7.49 -7.34
N GLU A 169 10.54 7.80 -6.27
CA GLU A 169 11.15 9.12 -6.04
C GLU A 169 12.68 9.11 -5.98
N GLN A 170 13.30 7.95 -6.18
CA GLN A 170 14.76 7.84 -6.34
C GLN A 170 15.22 8.28 -7.72
#